data_AF-A0A1F8MT25-F1
#
_entry.id   AF-A0A1F8MT25-F1
#
_cell.length_a   1.000
_cell.length_b   1.000
_cell.length_c   1.000
_cell.angle_alpha   90.00
_cell.angle_beta   90.00
_cell.angle_gamma   90.00
#
_symmetry.space_group_name_H-M   'P 1'
#
loop_
_entity.id
_entity.type
_entity.pdbx_description
1 polymer ?
#
loop_
_entity_poly.entity_id
_entity_poly.type
_entity_poly.pdbx_seq_one_letter_code
_entity_poly.pdbx_strand_id
1 'polypeptide(L)' 'MKVKDLGIDEFKALIQEVVEEKLEELLGDPDRGLELKPEIKKQLERSLAAKAKGIPVEKVARDLGLEW' A
#
# COMPACT_ATOMS: atom_id res chain seq x y z
N MET A 1 26.54 -19.41 -4.16
CA MET A 1 27.27 -18.39 -3.40
C MET A 1 27.09 -18.68 -1.93
N LYS A 2 28.15 -18.77 -1.11
CA LYS A 2 27.98 -18.92 0.34
C LYS A 2 27.93 -17.53 0.97
N VAL A 3 27.21 -17.37 2.07
CA VAL A 3 27.07 -16.07 2.78
C VAL A 3 28.44 -15.45 3.11
N LYS A 4 29.42 -16.30 3.46
CA LYS A 4 30.80 -15.88 3.74
C LYS A 4 31.57 -15.32 2.53
N ASP A 5 31.03 -15.48 1.33
CA ASP A 5 31.64 -15.00 0.09
C ASP A 5 31.05 -13.64 -0.35
N LEU A 6 30.09 -13.07 0.40
CA LEU A 6 29.46 -11.77 0.11
C LEU A 6 30.39 -10.60 0.47
N GLY A 7 30.43 -9.61 -0.41
CA GLY A 7 30.96 -8.29 -0.08
C GLY A 7 30.09 -7.59 0.97
N ILE A 8 30.64 -6.56 1.61
CA ILE A 8 29.94 -5.80 2.65
C ILE A 8 28.63 -5.21 2.14
N ASP A 9 28.62 -4.68 0.91
CA ASP A 9 27.44 -4.04 0.34
C ASP A 9 26.36 -5.06 -0.04
N GLU A 10 26.77 -6.21 -0.61
CA GLU A 10 25.85 -7.32 -0.91
C GLU A 10 25.24 -7.89 0.38
N PHE A 11 26.03 -7.98 1.46
CA PHE A 11 25.54 -8.44 2.75
C PHE A 11 24.57 -7.45 3.39
N LYS A 12 24.82 -6.14 3.30
CA LYS A 12 23.88 -5.11 3.76
C LYS A 12 22.57 -5.14 2.97
N ALA A 13 22.64 -5.30 1.65
CA ALA A 13 21.46 -5.43 0.80
C ALA A 13 20.61 -6.64 1.20
N LEU A 14 21.25 -7.80 1.43
CA LEU A 14 20.57 -9.00 1.91
C LEU A 14 19.89 -8.77 3.27
N ILE A 15 20.56 -8.11 4.22
CA ILE A 15 19.95 -7.78 5.53
C ILE A 15 18.75 -6.86 5.34
N GLN A 16 18.87 -5.83 4.50
CA GLN A 16 17.80 -4.89 4.25
C GLN A 16 16.56 -5.59 3.70
N GLU A 17 16.73 -6.46 2.69
CA GLU A 17 15.63 -7.23 2.11
C GLU A 17 14.93 -8.09 3.16
N VAL A 18 15.69 -8.81 3.99
CA VAL A 18 15.12 -9.65 5.06
C VAL A 18 14.38 -8.81 6.10
N VAL A 19 14.90 -7.63 6.45
CA VAL A 19 14.22 -6.73 7.40
C VAL A 19 12.92 -6.18 6.79
N GLU A 20 12.93 -5.76 5.52
CA GLU A 20 11.73 -5.31 4.82
C GLU A 20 10.67 -6.42 4.76
N GLU A 21 11.05 -7.66 4.45
CA GLU A 21 10.16 -8.82 4.47
C GLU A 21 9.53 -9.01 5.87
N LYS A 22 10.33 -8.94 6.94
CA LYS A 22 9.81 -9.07 8.31
C LYS A 22 8.93 -7.91 8.74
N LEU A 23 9.21 -6.70 8.27
CA LEU A 23 8.33 -5.57 8.53
C LEU A 23 7.00 -5.71 7.79
N GLU A 24 6.99 -6.17 6.54
CA GLU A 24 5.75 -6.47 5.81
C GLU A 24 4.95 -7.58 6.49
N GLU A 25 5.61 -8.64 7.00
CA GLU A 25 4.91 -9.68 7.77
C GLU A 25 4.26 -9.16 9.06
N LEU A 26 4.91 -8.21 9.76
CA LEU A 26 4.45 -7.72 11.06
C LEU A 26 3.50 -6.51 10.97
N LEU A 27 3.72 -5.65 9.98
CA LEU A 27 3.08 -4.34 9.83
C LEU A 27 2.36 -4.17 8.49
N GLY A 28 2.37 -5.19 7.63
CA GLY A 28 1.67 -5.17 6.36
C GLY A 28 0.17 -5.00 6.53
N ASP A 29 -0.49 -4.62 5.44
CA ASP A 29 -1.94 -4.44 5.41
C ASP A 29 -2.64 -5.79 5.74
N PRO A 30 -3.38 -5.88 6.86
CA PRO A 30 -4.06 -7.11 7.25
C PRO A 30 -5.18 -7.51 6.27
N ASP A 31 -5.65 -6.56 5.46
CA ASP A 31 -6.69 -6.79 4.45
C ASP A 31 -6.10 -7.16 3.07
N ARG A 32 -4.76 -7.23 2.95
CA ARG A 32 -4.08 -7.56 1.68
C ARG A 32 -4.57 -8.90 1.13
N GLY A 33 -5.09 -8.87 -0.09
CA GLY A 33 -5.57 -10.06 -0.80
C GLY A 33 -6.98 -10.51 -0.42
N LEU A 34 -7.67 -9.81 0.48
CA LEU A 34 -9.08 -10.08 0.77
C LEU A 34 -9.99 -9.50 -0.33
N GLU A 35 -11.08 -10.21 -0.62
CA GLU A 35 -12.13 -9.68 -1.49
C GLU A 35 -13.08 -8.75 -0.73
N LEU A 36 -13.62 -7.76 -1.43
CA LEU A 36 -14.68 -6.91 -0.88
C LEU A 36 -15.93 -7.72 -0.58
N LYS A 37 -16.49 -7.52 0.62
CA LYS A 37 -17.79 -8.09 0.96
C LYS A 37 -18.87 -7.61 -0.02
N PRO A 38 -19.85 -8.46 -0.39
CA PRO A 38 -20.86 -8.12 -1.40
C PRO A 38 -21.63 -6.82 -1.12
N GLU A 39 -21.92 -6.54 0.14
CA GLU A 39 -22.59 -5.32 0.59
C GLU A 39 -21.75 -4.06 0.34
N ILE A 40 -20.44 -4.11 0.61
CA ILE A 40 -19.50 -3.01 0.38
C ILE A 40 -19.35 -2.78 -1.12
N LYS A 41 -19.18 -3.86 -1.90
CA LYS A 41 -19.11 -3.78 -3.36
C LYS A 41 -20.36 -3.09 -3.94
N LYS A 42 -21.56 -3.53 -3.52
CA LYS A 42 -22.83 -2.94 -3.99
C LYS A 42 -23.00 -1.48 -3.57
N GLN A 43 -22.54 -1.10 -2.37
CA GLN A 43 -22.56 0.29 -1.92
C GLN A 43 -21.62 1.15 -2.78
N LEU A 44 -20.41 0.64 -3.08
CA LEU A 44 -19.44 1.34 -3.91
C LEU A 44 -19.95 1.54 -5.34
N GLU A 45 -20.53 0.50 -5.95
CA GLU A 45 -21.16 0.58 -7.27
C GLU A 45 -22.25 1.65 -7.32
N ARG A 46 -23.10 1.74 -6.29
CA ARG A 46 -24.12 2.79 -6.18
C ARG A 46 -23.51 4.18 -6.04
N SER A 47 -22.44 4.31 -5.24
CA SER A 47 -21.74 5.59 -5.04
C SER A 47 -21.11 6.09 -6.34
N LEU A 48 -20.49 5.18 -7.11
CA LEU A 48 -19.87 5.49 -8.40
C LEU A 48 -20.91 5.79 -9.49
N ALA A 49 -22.03 5.06 -9.50
CA ALA A 49 -23.12 5.28 -10.46
C ALA A 49 -23.91 6.56 -10.17
N ALA A 50 -24.02 6.93 -8.90
CA ALA A 50 -24.48 8.26 -8.54
C ALA A 50 -23.45 9.25 -9.11
N LYS A 51 -23.85 10.07 -10.09
CA LYS A 51 -23.08 11.25 -10.51
C LYS A 51 -23.07 12.28 -9.36
N ALA A 52 -22.47 11.91 -8.23
CA ALA A 52 -22.17 12.84 -7.17
C ALA A 52 -21.18 13.85 -7.74
N LYS A 53 -21.45 15.14 -7.53
CA LYS A 53 -20.43 16.17 -7.72
C LYS A 53 -19.34 15.91 -6.68
N GLY A 54 -18.35 15.10 -7.05
CA GLY A 54 -17.13 14.93 -6.28
C GLY A 54 -16.38 16.26 -6.20
N ILE A 55 -15.53 16.39 -5.20
CA ILE A 55 -14.59 17.50 -5.11
C ILE A 55 -13.35 17.10 -5.96
N PRO A 56 -12.83 17.97 -6.83
CA PRO A 56 -11.57 17.70 -7.53
C PRO A 56 -10.47 17.35 -6.54
N VAL A 57 -9.71 16.30 -6.86
CA VAL A 57 -8.71 15.73 -5.94
C VAL A 57 -7.61 16.74 -5.59
N GLU A 58 -7.29 17.64 -6.52
CA GLU A 58 -6.32 18.72 -6.35
C GLU A 58 -6.79 19.72 -5.28
N LYS A 59 -8.12 19.93 -5.15
CA LYS A 59 -8.66 20.77 -4.09
C LYS A 59 -8.52 20.07 -2.73
N VAL A 60 -8.85 18.78 -2.67
CA VAL A 60 -8.75 18.00 -1.42
C VAL A 60 -7.30 17.91 -0.94
N ALA A 61 -6.37 17.65 -1.85
CA ALA A 61 -4.94 17.61 -1.55
C ALA A 61 -4.44 18.95 -0.97
N ARG A 62 -4.82 20.08 -1.59
CA ARG A 62 -4.51 21.42 -1.05
C ARG A 62 -5.10 21.64 0.34
N ASP A 63 -6.37 21.32 0.54
CA ASP A 63 -7.07 21.52 1.82
C ASP A 63 -6.43 20.69 2.96
N LEU A 64 -5.81 19.55 2.62
CA LEU A 64 -5.13 18.65 3.57
C LEU A 64 -3.61 18.87 3.66
N GLY A 65 -3.04 19.80 2.89
CA GLY A 65 -1.59 20.03 2.85
C GLY A 65 -0.79 18.86 2.26
N LEU A 66 -1.41 18.10 1.34
CA LEU A 66 -0.79 16.97 0.65
C LEU A 66 -0.32 17.39 -0.75
N GLU A 67 0.78 16.80 -1.21
CA GLU A 67 1.20 16.89 -2.61
C GLU A 67 0.39 15.88 -3.45
N TRP A 68 -0.05 16.30 -4.64
CA TRP A 68 -0.83 15.48 -5.58
C TRP A 68 -0.18 15.50 -6.97
#